data_AF-A0A183H930-F1
#
_entry.id   AF-A0A183H930-F1
#
_cell.length_a   1.000
_cell.length_b   1.000
_cell.length_c   1.000
_cell.angle_alpha   90.00
_cell.angle_beta   90.00
_cell.angle_gamma   90.00
#
_symmetry.space_group_name_H-M   'P 1'
#
loop_
_entity.id
_entity.type
_entity.pdbx_description
1 polymer ?
#
loop_
_entity_poly.entity_id
_entity_poly.type
_entity_poly.pdbx_seq_one_letter_code
_entity_poly.pdbx_strand_id
1 'polypeptide(L)'
;MRFLSYLLLEIIAKVVLTKEGMIAGDDYTLNNSGTTTNVRQLQLPEFTDPVIVVGGGLAGLSAALQAVHEGANVVLIEGEKDLGGNSQKASSGVAACNTEAQRIKHVNDSPELFYSDTMSAGDRENDHVLVDQLVSLIT
;
A
#
# COMPACT_ATOMS: atom_id res chain seq x y z
N MET A 1 4.36 -32.07 -15.85
CA MET A 1 3.38 -31.22 -15.14
C MET A 1 3.97 -30.70 -13.81
N ARG A 2 5.14 -30.04 -13.86
CA ARG A 2 5.88 -29.55 -12.67
C ARG A 2 6.69 -28.27 -12.95
N PHE A 3 6.23 -27.46 -13.90
CA PHE A 3 6.84 -26.18 -14.27
C PHE A 3 6.03 -24.96 -13.75
N LEU A 4 4.93 -25.20 -13.04
CA LEU A 4 4.05 -24.17 -12.47
C LEU A 4 4.19 -24.03 -10.93
N SER A 5 5.08 -24.79 -10.29
CA SER A 5 5.24 -24.80 -8.82
C SER A 5 6.35 -23.87 -8.30
N TYR A 6 7.00 -23.09 -9.16
CA TYR A 6 8.18 -22.27 -8.80
C TYR A 6 7.95 -20.75 -8.88
N LEU A 7 6.73 -20.29 -9.17
CA LEU A 7 6.41 -18.85 -9.30
C LEU A 7 5.67 -18.27 -8.09
N LEU A 8 5.73 -18.91 -6.92
CA LEU A 8 4.91 -18.48 -5.77
C LEU A 8 5.65 -18.57 -4.43
N LEU A 9 6.96 -18.35 -4.43
CA LEU A 9 7.80 -18.44 -3.23
C LEU A 9 8.77 -17.26 -3.06
N GLU A 10 8.30 -16.04 -3.28
CA GLU A 10 9.02 -14.81 -2.95
C GLU A 10 8.08 -13.81 -2.27
N ILE A 11 7.55 -14.16 -1.09
CA ILE A 11 6.90 -13.19 -0.21
C ILE A 11 7.87 -12.95 0.94
N ILE A 12 8.81 -12.03 0.72
CA ILE A 12 9.56 -11.45 1.84
C ILE A 12 8.55 -10.60 2.64
N ALA A 13 8.71 -10.56 3.96
CA ALA A 13 7.93 -9.68 4.82
C ALA A 13 8.90 -8.65 5.37
N LYS A 14 8.82 -7.42 4.88
CA LYS A 14 9.51 -6.28 5.48
C LYS A 14 8.48 -5.26 5.99
N VAL A 15 8.68 -4.88 7.26
CA VAL A 15 8.08 -3.78 8.04
C VAL A 15 7.02 -4.18 9.08
N VAL A 16 7.44 -4.33 10.34
CA VAL A 16 6.51 -4.33 11.47
C VAL A 16 6.40 -2.90 12.01
N LEU A 17 5.19 -2.33 12.01
CA LEU A 17 4.92 -1.02 12.59
C LEU A 17 4.35 -1.20 13.98
N THR A 18 5.10 -0.76 14.99
CA THR A 18 4.68 -0.82 16.39
C THR A 18 4.39 0.56 16.92
N LYS A 19 3.59 0.66 17.98
CA LYS A 19 3.35 1.90 18.71
C LYS A 19 4.65 2.56 19.24
N GLU A 20 5.74 1.79 19.37
CA GLU A 20 7.05 2.26 19.81
C GLU A 20 8.02 2.63 18.67
N GLY A 21 7.65 2.45 17.39
CA GLY A 21 8.48 2.80 16.23
C GLY A 21 8.58 1.74 15.15
N MET A 22 9.33 2.06 14.09
CA MET A 22 9.56 1.20 12.92
C MET A 22 10.67 0.18 13.20
N ILE A 23 10.35 -1.12 13.08
CA ILE A 23 11.35 -2.19 13.16
C ILE A 23 11.61 -2.69 11.74
N ALA A 24 12.77 -2.32 11.17
CA ALA A 24 13.23 -2.84 9.88
C ALA A 24 13.85 -4.23 10.07
N GLY A 25 13.47 -5.20 9.22
CA GLY A 25 14.11 -6.52 9.17
C GLY A 25 15.28 -6.54 8.18
N ASP A 26 16.44 -7.05 8.62
CA ASP A 26 17.66 -7.19 7.81
C ASP A 26 17.47 -8.10 6.57
N ASP A 27 18.31 -7.93 5.54
CA ASP A 27 18.23 -8.61 4.23
C ASP A 27 18.17 -10.16 4.33
N TYR A 28 17.20 -10.78 3.63
CA TYR A 28 16.98 -12.23 3.57
C TYR A 28 17.29 -12.80 2.17
N THR A 29 18.11 -13.87 2.10
CA THR A 29 18.26 -14.73 0.91
C THR A 29 18.16 -16.20 1.34
N LEU A 30 17.49 -17.06 0.55
CA LEU A 30 17.40 -18.50 0.80
C LEU A 30 18.07 -19.28 -0.34
N ASN A 31 18.98 -20.19 -0.02
CA ASN A 31 19.73 -21.01 -0.98
C ASN A 31 19.08 -22.39 -1.20
N ASN A 32 19.04 -22.84 -2.45
CA ASN A 32 18.32 -24.04 -2.91
C ASN A 32 19.13 -25.35 -2.79
N SER A 33 19.98 -25.51 -1.76
CA SER A 33 21.02 -26.57 -1.74
C SER A 33 20.83 -27.72 -0.75
N GLY A 34 19.68 -27.84 -0.09
CA GLY A 34 19.43 -29.01 0.80
C GLY A 34 20.36 -29.09 2.02
N THR A 35 21.03 -28.00 2.38
CA THR A 35 21.79 -27.84 3.61
C THR A 35 20.96 -27.01 4.58
N THR A 36 20.86 -27.44 5.85
CA THR A 36 20.19 -26.68 6.93
C THR A 36 20.91 -25.35 7.18
N THR A 37 20.48 -24.31 6.48
CA THR A 37 20.77 -22.93 6.85
C THR A 37 19.79 -22.55 7.97
N ASN A 38 20.28 -21.92 9.04
CA ASN A 38 19.48 -21.51 10.19
C ASN A 38 18.47 -20.44 9.72
N VAL A 39 17.29 -20.87 9.26
CA VAL A 39 16.19 -19.99 8.92
C VAL A 39 15.72 -19.42 10.26
N ARG A 40 16.19 -18.22 10.60
CA ARG A 40 15.61 -17.49 11.73
C ARG A 40 14.15 -17.24 11.36
N GLN A 41 13.28 -18.07 11.94
CA GLN A 41 11.84 -17.89 11.90
C GLN A 41 11.57 -16.43 12.28
N LEU A 42 10.80 -15.71 11.46
CA LEU A 42 10.35 -14.37 11.79
C LEU A 42 9.59 -14.46 13.12
N GLN A 43 10.24 -14.04 14.20
CA GLN A 43 9.60 -13.81 15.48
C GLN A 43 8.84 -12.50 15.33
N LEU A 44 7.62 -12.61 14.83
CA LEU A 44 6.65 -11.53 14.91
C LEU A 44 6.44 -11.24 16.41
N PRO A 45 6.30 -9.97 16.81
CA PRO A 45 5.89 -9.68 18.17
C PRO A 45 4.58 -10.41 18.45
N GLU A 46 4.43 -10.97 19.65
CA GLU A 46 3.15 -11.54 20.07
C GLU A 46 2.14 -10.41 20.28
N PHE A 47 1.52 -9.98 19.19
CA PHE A 47 0.34 -9.13 19.24
C PHE A 47 -0.89 -10.02 19.33
N THR A 48 -1.76 -9.73 20.29
CA THR A 48 -3.15 -10.18 20.22
C THR A 48 -3.84 -9.43 19.08
N ASP A 49 -4.38 -10.17 18.11
CA ASP A 49 -5.21 -9.67 17.00
C ASP A 49 -4.61 -8.51 16.17
N PRO A 50 -3.46 -8.72 15.48
CA PRO A 50 -2.88 -7.69 14.64
C PRO A 50 -3.68 -7.45 13.35
N VAL A 51 -3.70 -6.20 12.90
CA VAL A 51 -4.08 -5.86 11.53
C VAL A 51 -2.90 -6.17 10.61
N ILE A 52 -3.12 -7.05 9.63
CA ILE A 52 -2.08 -7.41 8.65
C ILE A 52 -2.34 -6.66 7.36
N VAL A 53 -1.36 -5.84 6.95
CA VAL A 53 -1.37 -5.10 5.69
C VAL A 53 -0.38 -5.74 4.72
N VAL A 54 -0.83 -6.06 3.51
CA VAL A 54 -0.01 -6.69 2.47
C VAL A 54 0.23 -5.68 1.34
N GLY A 55 1.50 -5.41 1.05
CA GLY A 55 1.99 -4.42 0.10
C GLY A 55 2.47 -3.14 0.78
N GLY A 56 3.72 -2.76 0.52
CA GLY A 56 4.38 -1.54 1.00
C GLY A 56 4.32 -0.37 0.02
N GLY A 57 3.38 -0.39 -0.93
CA GLY A 57 3.06 0.75 -1.80
C GLY A 57 2.26 1.84 -1.06
N LEU A 58 1.89 2.92 -1.77
CA LEU A 58 1.19 4.06 -1.16
C LEU A 58 -0.09 3.63 -0.41
N ALA A 59 -0.92 2.80 -1.03
CA ALA A 59 -2.17 2.33 -0.42
C ALA A 59 -1.94 1.55 0.88
N GLY A 60 -0.99 0.61 0.88
CA GLY A 60 -0.69 -0.20 2.07
C GLY A 60 -0.06 0.61 3.19
N LEU A 61 0.87 1.51 2.87
CA LEU A 61 1.45 2.42 3.87
C LEU A 61 0.39 3.37 4.46
N SER A 62 -0.52 3.91 3.64
CA SER A 62 -1.63 4.73 4.10
C SER A 62 -2.59 3.95 5.01
N ALA A 63 -2.94 2.72 4.63
CA ALA A 63 -3.80 1.86 5.45
C ALA A 63 -3.14 1.51 6.79
N ALA A 64 -1.85 1.18 6.76
CA ALA A 64 -1.09 0.86 7.97
C ALA A 64 -0.96 2.06 8.91
N LEU A 65 -0.66 3.25 8.37
CA LEU A 65 -0.61 4.48 9.14
C LEU A 65 -1.95 4.79 9.80
N GLN A 66 -3.05 4.70 9.05
CA GLN A 66 -4.38 4.94 9.61
C GLN A 66 -4.71 3.94 10.72
N ALA A 67 -4.45 2.65 10.51
CA ALA A 67 -4.70 1.63 11.53
C ALA A 67 -3.87 1.86 12.81
N VAL A 68 -2.61 2.30 12.68
CA VAL A 68 -1.78 2.70 13.83
C VAL A 68 -2.37 3.93 14.54
N HIS A 69 -2.84 4.94 13.80
CA HIS A 69 -3.50 6.12 14.39
C HIS A 69 -4.76 5.75 15.18
N GLU A 70 -5.50 4.73 14.74
CA GLU A 70 -6.67 4.19 15.46
C GLU A 70 -6.28 3.25 16.62
N GLY A 71 -4.99 3.09 16.92
CA GLY A 71 -4.48 2.32 18.05
C GLY A 71 -4.34 0.81 17.80
N ALA A 72 -4.43 0.36 16.54
CA ALA A 72 -4.23 -1.04 16.20
C ALA A 72 -2.73 -1.43 16.23
N ASN A 73 -2.46 -2.70 16.56
CA ASN A 73 -1.16 -3.31 16.28
C ASN A 73 -1.12 -3.69 14.81
N VAL A 74 -0.11 -3.23 14.05
CA VAL A 74 -0.07 -3.43 12.60
C VAL A 74 1.18 -4.19 12.17
N VAL A 75 0.99 -5.20 11.34
CA VAL A 75 2.07 -5.91 10.65
C VAL A 75 1.96 -5.59 9.16
N LEU A 76 2.98 -4.94 8.59
CA LEU A 76 3.04 -4.66 7.15
C LEU A 76 4.01 -5.65 6.47
N ILE A 77 3.61 -6.15 5.31
CA ILE A 77 4.36 -7.16 4.57
C ILE A 77 4.61 -6.63 3.16
N GLU A 78 5.87 -6.37 2.83
CA GLU A 78 6.32 -6.08 1.46
C GLU A 78 7.19 -7.22 0.92
N GLY A 79 6.79 -7.75 -0.24
CA GLY A 79 7.47 -8.84 -0.94
C GLY A 79 8.77 -8.43 -1.61
N GLU A 80 8.90 -7.15 -1.98
CA GLU A 80 10.10 -6.58 -2.58
C GLU A 80 11.15 -6.17 -1.54
N LYS A 81 12.38 -5.92 -2.02
CA LYS A 81 13.48 -5.45 -1.15
C LYS A 81 13.17 -4.09 -0.50
N ASP A 82 12.55 -3.21 -1.28
CA ASP A 82 12.30 -1.81 -0.95
C ASP A 82 10.79 -1.52 -0.94
N LEU A 83 10.38 -0.57 -0.09
CA LEU A 83 9.01 -0.07 -0.06
C LEU A 83 8.70 0.82 -1.28
N GLY A 84 7.42 1.02 -1.53
CA GLY A 84 6.89 2.03 -2.46
C GLY A 84 6.34 1.46 -3.76
N GLY A 85 6.76 0.25 -4.18
CA GLY A 85 6.22 -0.43 -5.35
C GLY A 85 6.12 0.46 -6.59
N ASN A 86 5.00 0.39 -7.32
CA ASN A 86 4.76 1.27 -8.47
C ASN A 86 4.55 2.74 -8.06
N SER A 87 4.09 3.00 -6.83
CA SER A 87 3.89 4.37 -6.34
C SER A 87 5.19 5.16 -6.27
N GLN A 88 6.33 4.51 -6.00
CA GLN A 88 7.65 5.14 -6.01
C GLN A 88 8.05 5.66 -7.40
N LYS A 89 7.49 5.09 -8.47
CA LYS A 89 7.78 5.47 -9.87
C LYS A 89 6.83 6.54 -10.40
N ALA A 90 5.77 6.89 -9.65
CA ALA A 90 4.80 7.90 -10.06
C ALA A 90 5.42 9.31 -9.98
N SER A 91 5.35 10.06 -11.09
CA SER A 91 5.92 11.41 -11.19
C SER A 91 4.88 12.50 -11.47
N SER A 92 3.72 12.13 -12.00
CA SER A 92 2.69 13.06 -12.49
C SER A 92 1.79 13.64 -11.39
N GLY A 93 2.02 13.29 -10.13
CA GLY A 93 1.25 13.78 -8.99
C GLY A 93 0.00 12.95 -8.67
N VAL A 94 -0.85 13.50 -7.81
CA VAL A 94 -2.11 12.89 -7.34
C VAL A 94 -3.27 13.78 -7.80
N ALA A 95 -4.29 13.17 -8.39
CA ALA A 95 -5.50 13.87 -8.79
C ALA A 95 -6.32 14.25 -7.55
N ALA A 96 -6.72 15.51 -7.45
CA ALA A 96 -7.59 16.07 -6.42
C ALA A 96 -8.32 17.26 -7.02
N CYS A 97 -9.45 17.66 -6.43
CA CYS A 97 -10.22 18.81 -6.89
C CYS A 97 -10.50 19.79 -5.76
N ASN A 98 -10.79 21.04 -6.13
CA ASN A 98 -11.05 22.13 -5.19
C ASN A 98 -9.96 22.30 -4.10
N THR A 99 -8.70 22.04 -4.44
CA THR A 99 -7.57 22.16 -3.52
C THR A 99 -7.15 23.62 -3.32
N GLU A 100 -6.47 23.91 -2.21
CA GLU A 100 -5.89 25.25 -1.98
C GLU A 100 -4.90 25.65 -3.08
N ALA A 101 -4.11 24.68 -3.57
CA ALA A 101 -3.17 24.91 -4.67
C ALA A 101 -3.88 25.33 -5.97
N GLN A 102 -5.06 24.77 -6.26
CA GLN A 102 -5.87 25.18 -7.40
C GLN A 102 -6.44 26.59 -7.19
N ARG A 103 -6.96 26.91 -5.99
CA ARG A 103 -7.48 28.24 -5.66
C ARG A 103 -6.43 29.34 -5.82
N ILE A 104 -5.22 29.12 -5.30
CA ILE A 104 -4.08 30.05 -5.45
C ILE A 104 -3.72 30.26 -6.92
N LYS A 105 -3.85 29.24 -7.75
CA LYS A 105 -3.59 29.30 -9.20
C LYS A 105 -4.81 29.76 -10.01
N HIS A 106 -5.91 30.14 -9.35
CA HIS A 106 -7.18 30.52 -9.98
C HIS A 106 -7.74 29.46 -10.94
N VAL A 107 -7.51 28.18 -10.62
CA VAL A 107 -8.12 27.04 -11.32
C VAL A 107 -9.48 26.77 -10.70
N ASN A 108 -10.54 26.93 -11.49
CA ASN A 108 -11.91 26.65 -11.06
C ASN A 108 -12.20 25.16 -11.26
N ASP A 109 -12.39 24.43 -10.17
CA ASP A 109 -12.62 22.99 -10.16
C ASP A 109 -13.73 22.65 -9.14
N SER A 110 -14.35 21.48 -9.26
CA SER A 110 -15.45 21.05 -8.38
C SER A 110 -15.54 19.53 -8.25
N PRO A 111 -16.11 19.01 -7.14
CA PRO A 111 -16.38 17.58 -6.97
C PRO A 111 -17.18 16.98 -8.14
N GLU A 112 -18.17 17.72 -8.66
CA GLU A 112 -19.04 17.27 -9.75
C GLU A 112 -18.28 17.13 -11.08
N LEU A 113 -17.36 18.06 -11.36
CA LEU A 113 -16.49 17.98 -12.53
C LEU A 113 -15.54 16.78 -12.40
N PHE A 114 -14.91 16.60 -11.25
CA PHE A 114 -14.01 15.47 -11.00
C PHE A 114 -14.73 14.13 -11.15
N TYR A 115 -15.95 14.00 -10.61
CA TYR A 115 -16.78 12.82 -10.78
C TYR A 115 -17.06 12.54 -12.25
N SER A 116 -17.54 13.56 -12.99
CA SER A 116 -17.87 13.44 -14.40
C SER A 116 -16.66 13.01 -15.24
N ASP A 117 -15.50 13.62 -14.99
CA ASP A 117 -14.25 13.31 -15.70
C ASP A 117 -13.77 11.89 -15.39
N THR A 118 -13.85 11.46 -14.13
CA THR A 118 -13.49 10.10 -13.72
C THR A 118 -14.40 9.06 -14.38
N MET A 119 -15.72 9.30 -14.34
CA MET A 119 -16.70 8.44 -14.99
C MET A 119 -16.47 8.37 -16.50
N SER A 120 -16.19 9.51 -17.13
CA SER A 120 -15.91 9.57 -18.57
C SER A 120 -14.61 8.87 -18.96
N ALA A 121 -13.56 8.99 -18.15
CA ALA A 121 -12.25 8.39 -18.43
C ALA A 121 -12.25 6.85 -18.35
N GLY A 122 -13.13 6.29 -17.52
CA GLY A 122 -13.34 4.84 -17.43
C GLY A 122 -14.46 4.31 -18.33
N ASP A 123 -14.82 5.03 -19.41
CA ASP A 123 -15.90 4.68 -20.34
C ASP A 123 -17.26 4.41 -19.65
N ARG A 124 -17.45 4.98 -18.46
CA ARG A 124 -18.60 4.78 -17.56
C ARG A 124 -18.80 3.34 -17.05
N GLU A 125 -17.76 2.52 -17.11
CA GLU A 125 -17.74 1.18 -16.54
C GLU A 125 -17.27 1.15 -15.07
N ASN A 126 -16.91 2.32 -14.52
CA ASN A 126 -16.54 2.45 -13.11
C ASN A 126 -17.73 2.14 -12.19
N ASP A 127 -17.46 1.57 -11.02
CA ASP A 127 -18.45 1.49 -9.95
C ASP A 127 -18.71 2.89 -9.38
N HIS A 128 -19.94 3.38 -9.58
CA HIS A 128 -20.37 4.71 -9.14
C HIS A 128 -20.15 4.95 -7.64
N VAL A 129 -20.35 3.93 -6.80
CA VAL A 129 -20.19 4.05 -5.34
C VAL A 129 -18.73 4.30 -4.99
N LEU A 130 -17.80 3.65 -5.69
CA LEU A 130 -16.38 3.84 -5.48
C LEU A 130 -15.90 5.20 -6.00
N VAL A 131 -16.47 5.69 -7.11
CA VAL A 131 -16.15 7.04 -7.61
C VAL A 131 -16.70 8.12 -6.67
N ASP A 132 -17.90 7.94 -6.11
CA ASP A 132 -18.44 8.84 -5.07
C ASP A 132 -17.53 8.88 -3.83
N GLN A 133 -17.02 7.72 -3.39
CA GLN A 133 -16.06 7.66 -2.28
C GLN A 133 -14.75 8.35 -2.64
N LEU A 134 -14.22 8.13 -3.84
CA LEU A 134 -13.01 8.80 -4.31
C LEU A 134 -13.16 10.33 -4.26
N VAL A 135 -14.23 10.86 -4.85
CA VAL A 135 -14.50 12.31 -4.92
C VAL A 135 -14.66 12.92 -3.53
N SER A 136 -15.39 12.25 -2.63
CA SER A 136 -15.64 12.79 -1.28
C SER A 136 -14.40 12.84 -0.39
N LEU A 137 -13.36 12.03 -0.65
CA LEU A 137 -12.14 11.97 0.15
C LEU A 137 -11.01 12.88 -0.35
N ILE A 138 -11.12 13.45 -1.56
CA ILE A 138 -10.05 14.23 -2.22
C ILE A 138 -10.43 15.69 -2.50
N THR A 139 -11.50 16.17 -1.85
CA THR A 139 -12.02 17.55 -1.89
C THR A 139 -11.65 18.30 -0.62
#